data_AF-T0HE61-F1
#
_entry.id   AF-T0HE61-F1
#
_cell.length_a   1.000
_cell.length_b   1.000
_cell.length_c   1.000
_cell.angle_alpha   90.00
_cell.angle_beta   90.00
_cell.angle_gamma   90.00
#
_symmetry.space_group_name_H-M   'P 1'
#
loop_
_entity.id
_entity.type
_entity.pdbx_description
1 polymer ?
#
loop_
_entity_poly.entity_id
_entity_poly.type
_entity_poly.pdbx_seq_one_letter_code
_entity_poly.pdbx_strand_id
1 'polypeptide(L)' 'MPPKKGKLSYKDQRDYELLPKRIEELEAAILRDEAAMADPALYTRDPAKFASLTAAIEKSRGEKEAAEERWLELAEQVEG' A
#
# COMPACT_ATOMS: atom_id res chain seq x y z
N MET A 1 17.27 17.21 26.49
CA MET A 1 17.10 15.76 26.26
C MET A 1 15.93 15.61 25.31
N PRO A 2 16.02 14.81 24.23
CA PRO A 2 14.83 14.50 23.44
C PRO A 2 13.81 13.78 24.33
N PRO A 3 12.49 13.99 24.13
CA PRO A 3 11.48 13.31 24.93
C PRO A 3 11.63 11.80 24.80
N LYS A 4 11.53 11.06 25.91
CA LYS A 4 11.47 9.59 25.91
C LYS A 4 10.44 9.15 24.88
N LYS A 5 10.83 8.33 23.89
CA LYS A 5 9.91 7.62 23.01
C LYS A 5 8.94 6.86 23.93
N GLY A 6 7.70 7.34 23.97
CA GLY A 6 6.64 6.75 24.77
C GLY A 6 6.04 5.57 24.01
N LYS A 7 5.32 4.68 24.72
CA LYS A 7 4.48 3.68 24.05
C LYS A 7 3.61 4.35 22.99
N LEU A 8 3.42 3.67 21.85
CA LEU A 8 2.50 4.10 20.80
C LEU A 8 1.13 4.49 21.39
N SER A 9 0.50 5.50 20.83
CA SER A 9 -0.90 5.78 21.14
C SER A 9 -1.79 4.61 20.71
N TYR A 10 -3.00 4.50 21.25
CA TYR A 10 -3.94 3.44 20.82
C TYR A 10 -4.19 3.43 19.31
N LYS A 11 -4.27 4.63 18.70
CA LYS A 11 -4.44 4.77 17.26
C LYS A 11 -3.20 4.27 16.51
N ASP A 12 -2.01 4.70 16.95
CA ASP A 12 -0.74 4.32 16.33
C ASP A 12 -0.47 2.82 16.46
N GLN A 13 -0.79 2.22 17.61
CA GLN A 13 -0.70 0.78 17.83
C GLN A 13 -1.62 0.02 16.87
N ARG A 14 -2.87 0.47 16.72
CA ARG A 14 -3.82 -0.13 15.78
C ARG A 14 -3.35 0.01 14.33
N ASP A 15 -2.80 1.16 13.95
CA ASP A 15 -2.23 1.35 12.62
C ASP A 15 -1.04 0.39 12.40
N TYR A 16 -0.11 0.30 13.35
CA TYR A 16 1.04 -0.61 13.30
C TYR A 16 0.65 -2.08 13.09
N GLU A 17 -0.42 -2.53 13.75
CA GLU A 17 -0.94 -3.90 13.63
C GLU A 17 -1.68 -4.16 12.30
N LEU A 18 -2.34 -3.15 11.72
CA LEU A 18 -3.17 -3.31 10.52
C LEU A 18 -2.41 -3.05 9.21
N LEU A 19 -1.40 -2.20 9.24
CA LEU A 19 -0.65 -1.79 8.04
C LEU A 19 0.03 -2.96 7.31
N PRO A 20 0.66 -3.96 7.96
CA PRO A 20 1.25 -5.09 7.26
C PRO A 20 0.25 -5.83 6.38
N LYS A 21 -0.93 -6.14 6.93
CA LYS A 21 -2.01 -6.78 6.17
C LYS A 21 -2.51 -5.89 5.04
N ARG A 22 -2.62 -4.57 5.27
CA ARG A 22 -3.03 -3.62 4.24
C ARG A 22 -2.01 -3.58 3.09
N ILE A 23 -0.72 -3.62 3.39
CA ILE A 23 0.36 -3.66 2.39
C ILE A 23 0.25 -4.95 1.55
N GLU A 24 0.08 -6.10 2.19
CA GLU A 24 -0.12 -7.38 1.48
C GLU A 24 -1.35 -7.36 0.55
N GLU A 25 -2.47 -6.78 1.01
CA GLU A 25 -3.68 -6.63 0.20
C GLU A 25 -3.45 -5.71 -1.02
N LEU A 26 -2.69 -4.64 -0.85
CA LEU A 26 -2.32 -3.71 -1.93
C LEU A 26 -1.38 -4.37 -2.93
N GLU A 27 -0.40 -5.14 -2.47
CA GLU A 27 0.51 -5.92 -3.34
C GLU A 27 -0.27 -6.95 -4.16
N ALA A 28 -1.16 -7.71 -3.52
CA ALA A 28 -2.02 -8.66 -4.22
C ALA A 28 -2.94 -7.96 -5.24
N ALA A 29 -3.36 -6.72 -4.95
CA ALA A 29 -4.13 -5.93 -5.89
C ALA A 29 -3.34 -5.49 -7.12
N ILE A 30 -2.14 -4.96 -6.91
CA ILE A 30 -1.23 -4.57 -7.98
C ILE A 30 -0.93 -5.77 -8.88
N LEU A 31 -0.55 -6.91 -8.31
CA LEU A 31 -0.20 -8.12 -9.07
C LEU A 31 -1.35 -8.62 -9.93
N ARG A 32 -2.58 -8.63 -9.39
CA ARG A 32 -3.77 -9.05 -10.13
C ARG A 32 -4.07 -8.13 -11.31
N ASP A 33 -3.98 -6.82 -11.08
CA ASP A 33 -4.33 -5.82 -12.08
C ASP A 33 -3.25 -5.74 -13.18
N GLU A 34 -1.97 -5.90 -12.81
CA GLU A 34 -0.85 -6.07 -13.75
C GLU A 34 -1.01 -7.34 -14.59
N ALA A 35 -1.39 -8.46 -13.99
CA ALA A 35 -1.66 -9.69 -14.72
C ALA A 35 -2.83 -9.54 -15.70
N ALA A 36 -3.85 -8.76 -15.35
CA ALA A 36 -4.95 -8.43 -16.26
C ALA A 36 -4.50 -7.53 -17.43
N MET A 37 -3.58 -6.59 -17.18
CA MET A 37 -2.99 -5.73 -18.20
C MET A 37 -2.01 -6.44 -19.13
N ALA A 38 -1.47 -7.59 -18.73
CA ALA A 38 -0.54 -8.37 -19.54
C ALA A 38 -1.18 -8.98 -20.81
N ASP A 39 -2.52 -8.94 -20.94
CA ASP A 39 -3.23 -9.29 -22.18
C ASP A 39 -2.96 -8.23 -23.27
N PRO A 40 -2.15 -8.51 -24.31
CA PRO A 40 -1.79 -7.52 -25.33
C PRO A 40 -2.97 -7.09 -26.19
N ALA A 41 -4.05 -7.87 -26.23
CA ALA A 41 -5.27 -7.51 -26.96
C ALA A 41 -6.20 -6.61 -26.12
N LEU A 42 -5.95 -6.45 -24.82
CA LEU A 42 -6.83 -5.70 -23.93
C LEU A 42 -6.95 -4.23 -24.36
N TYR A 43 -5.84 -3.57 -24.71
CA TYR A 43 -5.87 -2.16 -25.10
C TYR A 43 -6.75 -1.93 -26.35
N THR A 44 -6.70 -2.83 -27.33
CA THR A 44 -7.51 -2.71 -28.55
C THR A 44 -8.96 -3.11 -28.32
N ARG A 45 -9.20 -4.15 -27.51
CA ARG A 45 -10.55 -4.66 -27.21
C ARG A 45 -11.34 -3.75 -26.27
N ASP A 46 -10.68 -3.24 -25.24
CA ASP A 46 -11.29 -2.47 -24.15
C ASP A 46 -10.31 -1.42 -23.58
N PRO A 47 -10.13 -0.28 -24.30
CA PRO A 47 -9.27 0.80 -23.84
C PRO A 47 -9.70 1.41 -22.50
N ALA A 48 -11.01 1.39 -22.20
CA ALA A 48 -11.55 1.93 -20.95
C ALA A 48 -11.13 1.07 -19.75
N LYS A 49 -11.21 -0.26 -19.88
CA LYS A 49 -10.68 -1.18 -18.87
C LYS A 49 -9.18 -1.06 -18.70
N PHE A 50 -8.43 -0.93 -19.79
CA PHE A 50 -6.98 -0.70 -19.71
C PHE A 50 -6.67 0.58 -18.90
N ALA A 51 -7.30 1.71 -19.23
CA ALA A 51 -7.12 2.96 -18.50
C ALA A 51 -7.50 2.84 -17.01
N SER A 52 -8.60 2.14 -16.72
CA SER A 52 -9.03 1.89 -15.34
C SER A 52 -8.03 1.05 -14.55
N LEU A 53 -7.44 0.02 -15.16
CA LEU A 53 -6.43 -0.83 -14.50
C LEU A 53 -5.14 -0.06 -14.26
N THR A 54 -4.68 0.74 -15.23
CA THR A 54 -3.51 1.61 -15.05
C THR A 54 -3.70 2.55 -13.86
N ALA A 55 -4.85 3.25 -13.80
CA ALA A 55 -5.15 4.16 -12.69
C ALA A 55 -5.27 3.42 -11.34
N ALA A 56 -5.82 2.20 -11.33
CA ALA A 56 -5.93 1.37 -10.13
C ALA A 56 -4.55 0.92 -9.62
N ILE A 57 -3.64 0.54 -10.51
CA ILE A 57 -2.27 0.17 -10.17
C ILE A 57 -1.50 1.37 -9.61
N GLU A 58 -1.55 2.52 -10.28
CA GLU A 58 -0.88 3.74 -9.82
C GLU A 58 -1.37 4.15 -8.43
N LYS A 59 -2.69 4.14 -8.21
CA LYS A 59 -3.28 4.42 -6.91
C LYS A 59 -2.82 3.41 -5.85
N SER A 60 -2.86 2.11 -6.16
CA SER A 60 -2.48 1.07 -5.20
C SER A 60 -1.00 1.13 -4.83
N ARG A 61 -0.13 1.49 -5.78
CA ARG A 61 1.30 1.71 -5.52
C ARG A 61 1.52 2.90 -4.58
N GLY A 62 0.85 4.03 -4.82
CA GLY A 62 0.94 5.18 -3.92
C GLY A 62 0.38 4.92 -2.52
N GLU A 63 -0.73 4.18 -2.42
CA GLU A 63 -1.26 3.75 -1.12
C GLU A 63 -0.33 2.79 -0.40
N LYS A 64 0.34 1.90 -1.14
CA LYS A 64 1.30 0.95 -0.59
C LYS A 64 2.51 1.67 -0.01
N GLU A 65 3.12 2.58 -0.78
CA GLU A 65 4.27 3.38 -0.35
C GLU A 65 3.95 4.16 0.92
N ALA A 66 2.82 4.87 0.94
CA ALA A 66 2.39 5.61 2.14
C ALA A 66 2.14 4.69 3.35
N ALA A 67 1.63 3.48 3.14
CA ALA A 67 1.43 2.49 4.19
C ALA A 67 2.76 1.93 4.72
N GLU A 68 3.72 1.66 3.84
CA GLU A 68 5.07 1.21 4.18
C GLU A 68 5.83 2.27 4.98
N GLU A 69 5.83 3.53 4.52
CA GLU A 69 6.43 4.66 5.24
C GLU A 69 5.84 4.81 6.64
N ARG A 70 4.51 4.81 6.74
CA ARG A 70 3.81 4.90 8.02
C ARG A 70 4.16 3.74 8.95
N TRP A 71 4.26 2.52 8.42
CA TRP A 71 4.63 1.36 9.21
C TRP A 71 6.07 1.49 9.74
N LEU A 72 7.00 1.96 8.92
CA LEU A 72 8.39 2.18 9.32
C LEU A 72 8.51 3.26 10.42
N GLU A 73 7.80 4.38 10.30
CA GLU A 73 7.75 5.41 11.35
C GLU A 73 7.28 4.85 12.69
N LEU A 74 6.26 4.00 12.66
CA LEU A 74 5.71 3.35 13.84
C LEU A 74 6.67 2.29 14.41
N ALA A 75 7.32 1.51 13.54
CA ALA A 75 8.34 0.54 13.94
C ALA A 75 9.51 1.23 14.66
N GLU A 76 9.98 2.37 14.16
CA GLU A 76 11.07 3.13 14.79
C GLU A 76 10.69 3.68 16.19
N GLN A 77 9.41 3.96 16.42
CA GLN A 77 8.90 4.37 17.74
C GLN A 77 8.75 3.19 18.70
N VAL A 78 8.51 1.98 18.18
CA VAL A 78 8.42 0.75 18.99
C VAL A 78 9.81 0.24 19.37
N GLU A 79 10.78 0.31 18.45
CA GLU A 79 12.13 -0.21 18.64
C GLU A 79 13.07 0.75 19.37
N GLY A 80 12.82 2.07 19.31
CA GLY A 80 13.67 3.11 19.92
C GLY A 80 13.24 3.54 21.32
#